data_AF-A0A5C7SPP8-F1
#
_entry.id   AF-A0A5C7SPP8-F1
#
_cell.length_a   1.000
_cell.length_b   1.000
_cell.length_c   1.000
_cell.angle_alpha   90.00
_cell.angle_beta   90.00
_cell.angle_gamma   90.00
#
_symmetry.space_group_name_H-M   'P 1'
#
loop_
_entity.id
_entity.type
_entity.pdbx_description
1 polymer ?
#
loop_
_entity_poly.entity_id
_entity_poly.type
_entity_poly.pdbx_seq_one_letter_code
_entity_poly.pdbx_strand_id
1 'polypeptide(L)'
;MQHKRPEGDPNGKVRVLDGQHSEKGLLRVLDQYDATIHVGLKTLICHAAIERVDADGEETIEIPMQDRLRASAAMARCLLPIRLRGYEIKALRKIMGLTMSELAKKLDEKTAVETISRWESEAQPMGGYAEKILRLLVCEELKEKAPGIEYNGSMISQLNVKDPWRSDAEYAGPQVVLSLIKLKEQSGSIIETWNTKKAA
;
A
#
# COMPACT_ATOMS: atom_id res chain seq x y z
N MET A 1 9.68 16.85 42.15
CA MET A 1 10.35 15.63 41.64
C MET A 1 9.42 14.44 41.83
N GLN A 2 9.46 13.51 40.87
CA GLN A 2 8.70 12.27 40.73
C GLN A 2 7.27 12.40 40.15
N HIS A 3 7.20 12.37 38.81
CA HIS A 3 6.00 11.96 38.08
C HIS A 3 5.94 10.42 38.02
N LYS A 4 4.84 9.84 38.50
CA LYS A 4 4.43 8.47 38.19
C LYS A 4 3.73 8.47 36.83
N ARG A 5 4.11 7.55 35.93
CA ARG A 5 3.37 7.24 34.70
C ARG A 5 2.14 6.40 35.06
N PRO A 6 0.97 6.58 34.42
CA PRO A 6 -0.06 5.56 34.44
C PRO A 6 0.24 4.49 33.39
N GLU A 7 0.00 3.25 33.81
CA GLU A 7 0.09 2.01 33.04
C GLU A 7 -0.94 2.00 31.91
N GLY A 8 -0.52 1.58 30.71
CA GLY A 8 -1.40 1.43 29.56
C GLY A 8 -2.26 0.17 29.67
N ASP A 9 -3.57 0.33 29.42
CA ASP A 9 -4.54 -0.76 29.28
C ASP A 9 -4.23 -1.59 28.02
N PRO A 10 -4.02 -2.92 28.13
CA PRO A 10 -3.63 -3.78 27.02
C PRO A 10 -4.75 -4.14 26.02
N ASN A 11 -5.97 -3.62 26.16
CA ASN A 11 -7.12 -4.05 25.33
C ASN A 11 -7.77 -2.92 24.52
N GLY A 12 -6.97 -2.11 23.83
CA GLY A 12 -7.43 -1.08 22.87
C GLY A 12 -8.40 -1.63 21.82
N LYS A 13 -9.70 -1.50 22.10
CA LYS A 13 -10.80 -1.86 21.21
C LYS A 13 -10.93 -0.79 20.14
N VAL A 14 -10.34 -1.05 18.97
CA VAL A 14 -10.53 -0.26 17.76
C VAL A 14 -12.00 -0.34 17.32
N ARG A 15 -12.66 0.81 17.18
CA ARG A 15 -13.98 0.91 16.54
C ARG A 15 -13.88 1.81 15.31
N VAL A 16 -14.43 1.33 14.20
CA VAL A 16 -14.70 2.13 13.00
C VAL A 16 -15.98 2.91 13.29
N LEU A 17 -15.88 4.22 13.46
CA LEU A 17 -17.04 5.09 13.62
C LEU A 17 -17.38 5.71 12.25
N ASP A 18 -18.55 5.35 11.73
CA ASP A 18 -19.17 6.03 10.59
C ASP A 18 -19.53 7.45 11.02
N GLY A 19 -19.09 8.40 10.20
CA GLY A 19 -19.04 9.82 10.53
C GLY A 19 -20.39 10.40 10.92
N GLN A 20 -20.46 10.96 12.13
CA GLN A 20 -21.22 12.17 12.48
C GLN A 20 -20.99 12.47 13.96
N HIS A 21 -19.91 13.16 14.33
CA HIS A 21 -19.89 14.00 15.53
C HIS A 21 -18.84 15.10 15.35
N SER A 22 -19.33 16.33 15.25
CA SER A 22 -18.55 17.56 15.17
C SER A 22 -18.28 18.06 16.59
N GLU A 23 -17.18 17.62 17.19
CA GLU A 23 -16.53 18.36 18.27
C GLU A 23 -15.16 18.85 17.80
N LYS A 24 -14.79 20.07 18.21
CA LYS A 24 -13.57 20.78 17.82
C LYS A 24 -12.33 20.10 18.43
N GLY A 25 -12.03 18.89 17.99
CA GLY A 25 -10.76 18.23 18.24
C GLY A 25 -9.62 19.01 17.59
N LEU A 26 -8.43 18.93 18.18
CA LEU A 26 -7.22 19.47 17.55
C LEU A 26 -6.93 18.64 16.29
N LEU A 27 -6.84 19.31 15.13
CA LEU A 27 -6.55 18.66 13.85
C LEU A 27 -5.15 19.03 13.40
N ARG A 28 -4.29 18.03 13.23
CA ARG A 28 -2.94 18.22 12.75
C ARG A 28 -2.67 17.30 11.57
N VAL A 29 -2.27 17.87 10.45
CA VAL A 29 -1.73 17.09 9.32
C VAL A 29 -0.28 16.73 9.65
N LEU A 30 0.05 15.45 9.59
CA LEU A 30 1.39 14.95 9.85
C LEU A 30 2.28 15.12 8.62
N ASP A 31 3.54 15.52 8.84
CA ASP A 31 4.52 15.65 7.76
C ASP A 31 4.78 14.32 7.07
N GLN A 32 4.92 13.25 7.86
CA GLN A 32 5.10 11.88 7.40
C GLN A 32 4.39 10.92 8.35
N TYR A 33 3.87 9.83 7.78
CA TYR A 33 3.25 8.75 8.55
C TYR A 33 3.53 7.39 7.88
N ASP A 34 3.91 6.39 8.68
CA ASP A 34 4.09 5.02 8.21
C ASP A 34 2.73 4.34 8.06
N ALA A 35 2.26 4.25 6.82
CA ALA A 35 0.99 3.64 6.45
C ALA A 35 1.08 2.12 6.22
N THR A 36 2.21 1.48 6.55
CA THR A 36 2.46 0.07 6.24
C THR A 36 1.38 -0.86 6.77
N ILE A 37 0.89 -0.63 7.99
CA ILE A 37 -0.18 -1.46 8.59
C ILE A 37 -1.53 -1.31 7.88
N HIS A 38 -1.78 -0.16 7.26
CA HIS A 38 -3.06 0.15 6.57
C HIS A 38 -3.09 -0.37 5.14
N VAL A 39 -1.90 -0.51 4.54
CA VAL A 39 -1.71 -0.90 3.13
C VAL A 39 -1.28 -2.37 3.00
N GLY A 40 -0.50 -2.89 3.94
CA GLY A 40 0.16 -4.20 3.83
C GLY A 40 1.46 -4.19 3.02
N LEU A 41 1.91 -3.01 2.58
CA LEU A 41 3.17 -2.78 1.85
C LEU A 41 3.95 -1.69 2.57
N LYS A 42 5.28 -1.73 2.52
CA LYS A 42 6.16 -0.72 3.16
C LYS A 42 5.90 0.65 2.54
N THR A 43 5.07 1.47 3.19
CA THR A 43 4.47 2.67 2.59
C THR A 43 4.56 3.85 3.54
N LEU A 44 5.16 4.94 3.08
CA LEU A 44 5.17 6.23 3.77
C LEU A 44 4.24 7.19 3.05
N ILE A 45 3.38 7.88 3.79
CA ILE A 45 2.57 8.97 3.25
C ILE A 45 3.08 10.30 3.79
N CYS A 46 3.16 11.31 2.93
CA CYS A 46 3.56 12.67 3.30
C CYS A 46 2.37 13.63 3.27
N HIS A 47 2.28 14.48 4.30
CA HIS A 47 1.30 15.58 4.40
C HIS A 47 -0.16 15.16 4.16
N ALA A 48 -0.54 13.96 4.62
CA ALA A 48 -1.85 13.39 4.32
C ALA A 48 -2.50 12.63 5.47
N ALA A 49 -1.74 12.12 6.43
CA ALA A 49 -2.32 11.59 7.66
C ALA A 49 -2.78 12.73 8.56
N ILE A 50 -3.98 12.61 9.13
CA ILE A 50 -4.59 13.61 10.00
C ILE A 50 -4.67 13.01 11.39
N GLU A 51 -3.94 13.60 12.33
CA GLU A 51 -4.06 13.34 13.75
C GLU A 51 -5.25 14.12 14.30
N ARG A 52 -6.13 13.41 15.01
CA ARG A 52 -7.27 13.98 15.73
C ARG A 52 -7.21 13.59 17.19
N VAL A 53 -7.47 14.55 18.06
CA VAL A 53 -7.73 14.30 19.48
C VAL A 53 -9.20 14.60 19.73
N ASP A 54 -9.95 13.63 20.22
CA ASP A 54 -11.35 13.82 20.57
C ASP A 54 -11.54 14.53 21.94
N ALA A 55 -12.79 14.73 22.36
CA ALA A 55 -13.09 15.43 23.61
C ALA A 55 -12.69 14.63 24.86
N ASP A 56 -12.56 13.31 24.75
CA ASP A 56 -12.11 12.43 25.83
C ASP A 56 -10.56 12.34 25.89
N GLY A 57 -9.87 12.93 24.91
CA GLY A 57 -8.42 12.92 24.80
C GLY A 57 -7.87 11.70 24.06
N GLU A 58 -8.71 10.92 23.37
CA GLU A 58 -8.25 9.82 22.53
C GLU A 58 -7.62 10.34 21.25
N GLU A 59 -6.40 9.89 20.97
CA GLU A 59 -5.67 10.20 19.75
C GLU A 59 -6.00 9.18 18.65
N THR A 60 -6.45 9.67 17.50
CA THR A 60 -6.76 8.86 16.32
C THR A 60 -6.03 9.37 15.09
N ILE A 61 -5.63 8.45 14.21
CA ILE A 61 -5.05 8.78 12.91
C ILE A 61 -6.05 8.46 11.81
N GLU A 62 -6.48 9.50 11.10
CA GLU A 62 -7.29 9.37 9.91
C GLU A 62 -6.40 9.41 8.66
N ILE A 63 -6.62 8.45 7.76
CA ILE A 63 -5.97 8.40 6.45
C ILE A 63 -7.06 8.51 5.38
N PRO A 64 -7.08 9.60 4.59
CA PRO A 64 -8.10 9.80 3.58
C PRO A 64 -7.95 8.79 2.43
N MET A 65 -9.07 8.44 1.81
CA MET A 65 -9.12 7.67 0.55
C MET A 65 -8.34 6.35 0.60
N GLN A 66 -8.57 5.54 1.65
CA GLN A 66 -7.80 4.33 1.93
C GLN A 66 -7.69 3.36 0.73
N ASP A 67 -8.76 3.19 -0.04
CA ASP A 67 -8.75 2.33 -1.22
C ASP A 67 -7.84 2.86 -2.34
N ARG A 68 -7.84 4.18 -2.58
CA ARG A 68 -6.94 4.82 -3.55
C ARG A 68 -5.49 4.78 -3.07
N LEU A 69 -5.27 4.90 -1.75
CA LEU A 69 -3.94 4.75 -1.16
C LEU A 69 -3.39 3.34 -1.43
N ARG A 70 -4.17 2.31 -1.12
CA ARG A 70 -3.81 0.91 -1.36
C ARG A 70 -3.52 0.65 -2.83
N ALA A 71 -4.38 1.11 -3.72
CA ALA A 71 -4.19 0.97 -5.17
C ALA A 71 -2.89 1.63 -5.64
N SER A 72 -2.65 2.87 -5.21
CA SER A 72 -1.47 3.64 -5.60
C SER A 72 -0.18 3.03 -5.05
N ALA A 73 -0.20 2.54 -3.82
CA ALA A 73 0.94 1.85 -3.22
C ALA A 73 1.26 0.52 -3.94
N ALA A 74 0.24 -0.26 -4.29
CA ALA A 74 0.39 -1.50 -5.05
C ALA A 74 1.00 -1.24 -6.44
N MET A 75 0.50 -0.24 -7.17
CA MET A 75 1.03 0.13 -8.48
C MET A 75 2.46 0.66 -8.40
N ALA A 76 2.73 1.60 -7.50
CA ALA A 76 4.09 2.11 -7.28
C ALA A 76 5.06 0.98 -6.94
N ARG A 77 4.64 0.02 -6.10
CA ARG A 77 5.46 -1.15 -5.78
C ARG A 77 5.76 -2.03 -7.00
N CYS A 78 4.76 -2.22 -7.87
CA CYS A 78 4.91 -3.00 -9.11
C CYS A 78 5.84 -2.33 -10.13
N LEU A 79 6.02 -1.02 -10.06
CA LEU A 79 6.95 -0.27 -10.92
C LEU A 79 8.40 -0.26 -10.38
N LEU A 80 8.64 -0.69 -9.14
CA LEU A 80 10.00 -0.77 -8.58
C LEU A 80 10.75 -1.99 -9.12
N PRO A 81 12.00 -1.85 -9.62
CA PRO A 81 12.79 -2.94 -10.21
C PRO A 81 13.43 -3.87 -9.16
N ILE A 82 12.73 -4.10 -8.05
CA ILE A 82 13.16 -4.95 -6.94
C ILE A 82 12.16 -6.09 -6.79
N ARG A 83 12.66 -7.33 -6.69
CA ARG A 83 11.89 -8.56 -6.56
C ARG A 83 10.79 -8.45 -5.50
N LEU A 84 9.61 -9.00 -5.78
CA LEU A 84 8.54 -9.08 -4.78
C LEU A 84 8.83 -10.16 -3.73
N ARG A 85 8.60 -9.81 -2.46
CA ARG A 85 8.60 -10.74 -1.32
C ARG A 85 7.22 -11.38 -1.14
N GLY A 86 7.16 -12.49 -0.42
CA GLY A 86 5.92 -13.26 -0.24
C GLY A 86 4.80 -12.44 0.41
N TYR A 87 5.14 -11.64 1.44
CA TYR A 87 4.18 -10.75 2.08
C TYR A 87 3.66 -9.68 1.12
N GLU A 88 4.48 -9.21 0.17
CA GLU A 88 4.08 -8.22 -0.83
C GLU A 88 3.13 -8.86 -1.85
N ILE A 89 3.44 -10.07 -2.32
CA ILE A 89 2.55 -10.84 -3.22
C ILE A 89 1.17 -11.02 -2.58
N LYS A 90 1.15 -11.39 -1.29
CA LYS A 90 -0.08 -11.53 -0.50
C LYS A 90 -0.84 -10.21 -0.36
N ALA A 91 -0.12 -9.11 -0.10
CA ALA A 91 -0.73 -7.79 0.00
C ALA A 91 -1.33 -7.35 -1.33
N LEU A 92 -0.59 -7.47 -2.44
CA LEU A 92 -1.08 -7.16 -3.79
C LEU A 92 -2.35 -7.94 -4.13
N ARG A 93 -2.39 -9.24 -3.83
CA ARG A 93 -3.58 -10.06 -4.01
C ARG A 93 -4.78 -9.52 -3.21
N LYS A 94 -4.57 -9.22 -1.93
CA LYS A 94 -5.62 -8.69 -1.05
C LYS A 94 -6.13 -7.32 -1.51
N ILE A 95 -5.24 -6.45 -1.99
CA ILE A 95 -5.59 -5.13 -2.52
C ILE A 95 -6.49 -5.24 -3.76
N MET A 96 -6.24 -6.24 -4.63
CA MET A 96 -7.12 -6.56 -5.75
C MET A 96 -8.44 -7.23 -5.31
N GLY A 97 -8.60 -7.58 -4.03
CA GLY A 97 -9.78 -8.27 -3.52
C GLY A 97 -9.87 -9.74 -3.93
N LEU A 98 -8.75 -10.37 -4.29
CA LEU A 98 -8.74 -11.73 -4.81
C LEU A 98 -8.45 -12.78 -3.73
N THR A 99 -9.10 -13.93 -3.85
CA THR A 99 -8.69 -15.19 -3.22
C THR A 99 -7.46 -15.78 -3.93
N MET A 100 -6.79 -16.75 -3.29
CA MET A 100 -5.64 -17.43 -3.92
C MET A 100 -6.03 -18.17 -5.21
N SER A 101 -7.23 -18.76 -5.26
CA SER A 101 -7.74 -19.45 -6.45
C SER A 101 -8.06 -18.50 -7.59
N GLU A 102 -8.64 -17.34 -7.30
CA GLU A 102 -8.90 -16.30 -8.31
C GLU A 102 -7.59 -15.72 -8.86
N LEU A 103 -6.59 -15.49 -8.00
CA LEU A 103 -5.28 -15.04 -8.47
C LEU A 103 -4.63 -16.09 -9.36
N ALA A 104 -4.64 -17.37 -8.95
CA ALA A 104 -4.09 -18.46 -9.75
C ALA A 104 -4.74 -18.48 -11.15
N LYS A 105 -6.08 -18.44 -11.21
CA LYS A 105 -6.83 -18.41 -12.48
C LYS A 105 -6.53 -17.18 -13.33
N LYS A 106 -6.35 -16.00 -12.73
CA LYS A 106 -6.01 -14.76 -13.46
C LYS A 106 -4.59 -14.78 -14.01
N LEU A 107 -3.65 -15.51 -13.39
CA LEU A 107 -2.29 -15.64 -13.89
C LEU A 107 -2.20 -16.60 -15.07
N ASP A 108 -2.78 -17.80 -14.94
CA ASP A 108 -2.89 -18.81 -15.99
C ASP A 108 -3.84 -19.93 -15.54
N GLU A 109 -4.63 -20.52 -16.44
CA GLU A 109 -5.59 -21.59 -16.10
C GLU A 109 -4.93 -22.83 -15.48
N LYS A 110 -3.63 -23.06 -15.73
CA LYS A 110 -2.87 -24.20 -15.19
C LYS A 110 -2.13 -23.85 -13.90
N THR A 111 -2.16 -22.60 -13.45
CA THR A 111 -1.52 -22.22 -12.19
C THR A 111 -2.28 -22.84 -11.02
N ALA A 112 -1.59 -23.68 -10.23
CA ALA A 112 -2.16 -24.30 -9.05
C ALA A 112 -2.24 -23.32 -7.87
N VAL A 113 -3.24 -23.48 -6.99
CA VAL A 113 -3.43 -22.63 -5.79
C VAL A 113 -2.26 -22.77 -4.82
N GLU A 114 -1.70 -23.98 -4.72
CA GLU A 114 -0.54 -24.32 -3.89
C GLU A 114 0.70 -23.53 -4.33
N THR A 115 0.83 -23.23 -5.63
CA THR A 115 1.91 -22.39 -6.17
C THR A 115 1.82 -20.97 -5.61
N ILE A 116 0.61 -20.38 -5.57
CA ILE A 116 0.38 -19.06 -4.97
C ILE A 116 0.72 -19.08 -3.49
N SER A 117 0.27 -20.10 -2.76
CA SER A 117 0.55 -20.26 -1.33
C SER A 117 2.05 -20.33 -1.04
N ARG A 118 2.82 -21.08 -1.84
CA ARG A 118 4.29 -21.17 -1.71
C ARG A 118 4.99 -19.85 -2.01
N TRP A 119 4.49 -19.07 -2.96
CA TRP A 119 5.02 -17.74 -3.25
C TRP A 119 4.76 -16.77 -2.09
N GLU A 120 3.53 -16.75 -1.55
CA GLU A 120 3.16 -15.87 -0.44
C GLU A 120 3.85 -16.20 0.88
N SER A 121 4.17 -17.47 1.10
CA SER A 121 4.89 -17.94 2.29
C SER A 121 6.41 -17.91 2.13
N GLU A 122 6.92 -17.52 0.96
CA GLU A 122 8.34 -17.56 0.60
C GLU A 122 8.97 -18.96 0.62
N ALA A 123 8.15 -20.02 0.72
CA ALA A 123 8.60 -21.40 0.61
C ALA A 123 9.18 -21.70 -0.79
N GLN A 124 8.74 -20.96 -1.81
CA GLN A 124 9.32 -20.99 -3.14
C GLN A 124 9.34 -19.58 -3.73
N PRO A 125 10.46 -19.10 -4.29
CA PRO A 125 10.49 -17.80 -4.94
C PRO A 125 9.70 -17.81 -6.26
N MET A 126 8.97 -16.73 -6.54
CA MET A 126 8.23 -16.55 -7.78
C MET A 126 9.18 -16.37 -8.97
N GLY A 127 8.96 -17.10 -10.07
CA GLY A 127 9.78 -16.93 -11.28
C GLY A 127 9.62 -15.55 -11.92
N GLY A 128 10.68 -15.02 -12.55
CA GLY A 128 10.68 -13.66 -13.08
C GLY A 128 9.59 -13.36 -14.13
N TYR A 129 9.22 -14.36 -14.94
CA TYR A 129 8.09 -14.22 -15.88
C TYR A 129 6.75 -14.08 -15.14
N ALA A 130 6.47 -14.99 -14.20
CA ALA A 130 5.25 -14.94 -13.39
C ALA A 130 5.15 -13.61 -12.60
N GLU A 131 6.28 -13.11 -12.10
CA GLU A 131 6.32 -11.82 -11.41
C GLU A 131 5.98 -10.63 -12.32
N LYS A 132 6.45 -10.62 -13.57
CA LYS A 132 6.05 -9.61 -14.55
C LYS A 132 4.56 -9.67 -14.86
N ILE A 133 4.00 -10.87 -15.04
CA ILE A 133 2.56 -11.05 -15.27
C ILE A 133 1.75 -10.58 -14.07
N LEU A 134 2.17 -10.91 -12.84
CA LEU A 134 1.52 -10.41 -11.63
C LEU A 134 1.52 -8.89 -11.57
N ARG A 135 2.67 -8.25 -11.85
CA ARG A 135 2.79 -6.78 -11.86
C ARG A 135 1.90 -6.14 -12.92
N LEU A 136 1.85 -6.69 -14.13
CA LEU A 136 0.95 -6.24 -15.19
C LEU A 136 -0.51 -6.35 -14.73
N LEU A 137 -0.91 -7.50 -14.19
CA LEU A 137 -2.26 -7.72 -13.69
C LEU A 137 -2.64 -6.68 -12.62
N VAL A 138 -1.78 -6.46 -11.63
CA VAL A 138 -2.00 -5.45 -10.59
C VAL A 138 -2.18 -4.06 -11.19
N CYS A 139 -1.29 -3.65 -12.09
CA CYS A 139 -1.37 -2.32 -12.69
C CYS A 139 -2.61 -2.14 -13.57
N GLU A 140 -2.99 -3.14 -14.37
CA GLU A 140 -4.19 -3.07 -15.20
C GLU A 140 -5.49 -3.02 -14.37
N GLU A 141 -5.56 -3.79 -13.28
CA GLU A 141 -6.75 -3.84 -12.41
C GLU A 141 -6.91 -2.57 -11.55
N LEU A 142 -5.81 -1.89 -11.22
CA LEU A 142 -5.80 -0.80 -10.25
C LEU A 142 -5.60 0.60 -10.84
N LYS A 143 -5.23 0.73 -12.13
CA LYS A 143 -4.92 2.04 -12.78
C LYS A 143 -6.01 3.09 -12.60
N GLU A 144 -7.29 2.71 -12.69
CA GLU A 144 -8.41 3.66 -12.52
C GLU A 144 -8.55 4.17 -11.08
N LYS A 145 -8.10 3.39 -10.09
CA LYS A 145 -8.13 3.77 -8.66
C LYS A 145 -6.88 4.55 -8.24
N ALA A 146 -5.85 4.60 -9.08
CA ALA A 146 -4.59 5.28 -8.81
C ALA A 146 -4.18 6.19 -9.99
N PRO A 147 -5.02 7.17 -10.38
CA PRO A 147 -4.76 8.02 -11.55
C PRO A 147 -3.55 8.95 -11.39
N GLY A 148 -2.99 9.05 -10.17
CA GLY A 148 -1.75 9.80 -9.92
C GLY A 148 -0.48 9.00 -10.21
N ILE A 149 -0.58 7.70 -10.52
CA ILE A 149 0.56 6.85 -10.85
C ILE A 149 0.64 6.68 -12.36
N GLU A 150 1.70 7.21 -12.97
CA GLU A 150 1.98 6.99 -14.38
C GLU A 150 2.30 5.51 -14.64
N TYR A 151 1.56 4.90 -15.56
CA TYR A 151 1.73 3.50 -15.92
C TYR A 151 1.42 3.27 -17.39
N ASN A 152 2.23 2.43 -18.02
CA ASN A 152 1.86 1.70 -19.22
C ASN A 152 2.48 0.29 -19.16
N GLY A 153 1.91 -0.67 -19.89
CA GLY A 153 2.38 -2.06 -19.84
C GLY A 153 3.85 -2.25 -20.25
N SER A 154 4.40 -1.35 -21.07
CA SER A 154 5.81 -1.42 -21.47
C SER A 154 6.78 -1.17 -20.31
N MET A 155 6.39 -0.36 -19.32
CA MET A 155 7.20 -0.13 -18.12
C MET A 155 7.47 -1.41 -17.35
N ILE A 156 6.50 -2.33 -17.29
CA ILE A 156 6.64 -3.63 -16.62
C ILE A 156 7.38 -4.63 -17.51
N SER A 157 7.09 -4.67 -18.81
CA SER A 157 7.74 -5.61 -19.71
C SER A 157 9.26 -5.35 -19.80
N GLN A 158 9.67 -4.08 -19.79
CA GLN A 158 11.06 -3.64 -19.83
C GLN A 158 11.73 -3.64 -18.45
N LEU A 159 10.98 -3.92 -17.37
CA LEU A 159 11.51 -3.91 -16.02
C LEU A 159 12.61 -4.97 -15.86
N ASN A 160 13.79 -4.54 -15.40
CA ASN A 160 14.89 -5.43 -15.04
C ASN A 160 14.86 -5.69 -13.54
N VAL A 161 14.13 -6.73 -13.12
CA VAL A 161 13.96 -7.09 -11.71
C VAL A 161 15.28 -7.54 -11.12
N LYS A 162 15.73 -6.86 -10.05
CA LYS A 162 16.88 -7.25 -9.24
C LYS A 162 16.43 -7.95 -7.98
N ASP A 163 17.23 -8.91 -7.52
CA ASP A 163 17.01 -9.62 -6.25
C ASP A 163 18.15 -9.29 -5.27
N PRO A 164 18.06 -8.15 -4.56
CA PRO A 164 19.11 -7.73 -3.63
C PRO A 164 19.25 -8.67 -2.42
N TRP A 165 18.16 -9.35 -2.02
CA TRP A 165 18.19 -10.30 -0.89
C TRP A 165 19.03 -11.54 -1.13
N ARG A 166 19.34 -11.83 -2.40
CA ARG A 166 20.27 -12.92 -2.74
C ARG A 166 21.69 -12.61 -2.27
N SER A 167 22.10 -11.34 -2.29
CA SER A 167 23.43 -10.89 -1.86
C SER A 167 23.45 -10.32 -0.45
N ASP A 168 22.32 -9.79 0.02
CA ASP A 168 22.19 -9.14 1.33
C ASP A 168 20.84 -9.51 1.95
N ALA A 169 20.86 -10.50 2.85
CA ALA A 169 19.66 -10.98 3.53
C ALA A 169 18.99 -9.89 4.40
N GLU A 170 19.75 -8.88 4.85
CA GLU A 170 19.27 -7.78 5.69
C GLU A 170 18.82 -6.57 4.88
N TYR A 171 18.86 -6.66 3.54
CA TYR A 171 18.49 -5.56 2.66
C TYR A 171 17.11 -5.00 3.03
N ALA A 172 17.11 -3.75 3.50
CA ALA A 172 15.91 -3.02 3.81
C ALA A 172 15.22 -2.63 2.50
N GLY A 173 14.25 -3.43 2.08
CA GLY A 173 13.49 -3.22 0.85
C GLY A 173 13.00 -1.77 0.67
N PRO A 174 12.87 -1.30 -0.59
CA PRO A 174 12.48 0.08 -0.88
C PRO A 174 11.11 0.39 -0.28
N GLN A 175 10.97 1.60 0.25
CA GLN A 175 9.70 2.13 0.74
C GLN A 175 8.98 2.85 -0.40
N VAL A 176 7.69 2.62 -0.54
CA VAL A 176 6.83 3.41 -1.42
C VAL A 176 6.47 4.70 -0.71
N VAL A 177 6.81 5.85 -1.31
CA VAL A 177 6.51 7.17 -0.73
C VAL A 177 5.44 7.86 -1.58
N LEU A 178 4.31 8.18 -0.94
CA LEU A 178 3.16 8.79 -1.60
C LEU A 178 2.80 10.14 -0.98
N SER A 179 2.19 11.00 -1.77
CA SER A 179 1.60 12.27 -1.32
C SER A 179 0.19 12.41 -1.89
N LEU A 180 -0.73 12.95 -1.09
CA LEU A 180 -2.08 13.25 -1.54
C LEU A 180 -2.06 14.58 -2.31
N ILE A 181 -2.53 14.57 -3.55
CA ILE A 181 -2.55 15.75 -4.42
C ILE A 181 -3.92 15.92 -5.07
N LYS A 182 -4.22 17.16 -5.48
CA LYS A 182 -5.39 17.48 -6.31
C LYS A 182 -4.98 17.44 -7.78
N LEU A 183 -5.55 16.53 -8.55
CA LEU A 183 -5.40 16.48 -10.00
C LEU A 183 -6.59 17.13 -10.68
N LYS A 184 -6.31 17.83 -11.78
CA LYS A 184 -7.33 18.34 -12.68
C LYS A 184 -7.51 17.36 -13.83
N GLU A 185 -8.70 16.81 -13.97
CA GLU A 185 -9.05 15.95 -15.09
C GLU A 185 -9.19 16.77 -16.39
N GLN A 186 -9.05 16.09 -17.53
CA GLN A 186 -9.30 16.69 -18.85
C GLN A 186 -10.75 17.17 -19.02
N SER A 187 -11.68 16.55 -18.28
CA SER A 187 -13.09 16.94 -18.17
C SER A 187 -13.31 18.29 -17.45
N GLY A 188 -12.28 18.82 -16.78
CA GLY A 188 -12.36 20.01 -15.94
C GLY A 188 -12.70 19.72 -14.47
N SER A 189 -13.04 18.48 -14.12
CA SER A 189 -13.26 18.06 -12.73
C SER A 189 -11.95 18.03 -11.94
N ILE A 190 -12.00 18.35 -10.64
CA ILE A 190 -10.85 18.22 -9.73
C ILE A 190 -11.06 16.98 -8.89
N ILE A 191 -10.10 16.05 -8.92
CA ILE A 191 -10.10 14.84 -8.10
C ILE A 191 -8.90 14.83 -7.15
N GLU A 192 -9.09 14.30 -5.94
CA GLU A 192 -7.99 14.00 -5.02
C GLU A 192 -7.42 12.62 -5.33
N THR A 193 -6.10 12.47 -5.33
CA THR A 193 -5.45 11.18 -5.59
C THR A 193 -4.05 11.13 -4.98
N TRP A 194 -3.53 9.91 -4.86
CA TRP A 194 -2.18 9.65 -4.41
C TRP A 194 -1.22 9.61 -5.61
N ASN A 195 -0.06 10.24 -5.46
CA ASN A 195 1.04 10.17 -6.42
C ASN A 195 2.33 9.79 -5.70
N THR A 196 3.25 9.14 -6.41
CA THR A 196 4.62 8.95 -5.96
C THR A 196 5.31 10.28 -5.77
N LYS A 197 5.90 10.47 -4.59
CA LYS A 197 6.89 11.51 -4.41
C LYS A 197 8.14 11.04 -5.16
N LYS A 198 8.50 11.69 -6.28
CA LYS A 198 9.84 11.52 -6.87
C LYS A 198 10.81 11.87 -5.75
N ALA A 199 11.48 10.87 -5.18
CA ALA A 199 12.58 11.14 -4.27
C ALA A 199 13.59 11.98 -5.06
N ALA A 200 13.86 13.20 -4.56
CA ALA A 200 14.93 14.05 -5.06
C ALA A 200 16.28 13.46 -4.65
#